data_AF-A0A357EHY0-F1
#
_entry.id   AF-A0A357EHY0-F1
#
_cell.length_a   1.000
_cell.length_b   1.000
_cell.length_c   1.000
_cell.angle_alpha   90.00
_cell.angle_beta   90.00
_cell.angle_gamma   90.00
#
_symmetry.space_group_name_H-M   'P 1'
#
loop_
_entity.id
_entity.type
_entity.pdbx_description
1 polymer ?
#
loop_
_entity_poly.entity_id
_entity_poly.type
_entity_poly.pdbx_seq_one_letter_code
_entity_poly.pdbx_strand_id
1 'polypeptide(L)'
;MTPTLASSPLTVDIIEEAIANLPIQGRIILRLLLLQYLDVTQDEILFMVADRPDPRCVSGKKPVTTMTQESIMAMIDRRNEYRRRARLRRERTWLQCVALEHLIKTASAFATRAAVLLTDRGVSSETIAALSAQARSAVPSTTLRILEQQWEKDEISAEEYLKHRLVVEMQMQLRFVERFRKRLVLAERERRTSDSTTLQDHEIGHIWGIPAGTLAARKVKFLSQYLLATQARCSDTAGSGSPIP
;
A
#
# COMPACT_ATOMS: atom_id res chain seq x y z
N MET A 1 1.34 -33.95 23.39
CA MET A 1 1.97 -33.65 22.09
C MET A 1 0.90 -33.07 21.19
N THR A 2 0.88 -31.75 21.02
CA THR A 2 -0.05 -31.08 20.11
C THR A 2 0.39 -31.37 18.67
N PRO A 3 -0.47 -31.98 17.83
CA PRO A 3 -0.13 -32.14 16.42
C PRO A 3 -0.06 -30.75 15.81
N THR A 4 1.12 -30.35 15.36
CA THR A 4 1.29 -29.25 14.41
C THR A 4 0.56 -29.65 13.13
N LEU A 5 -0.71 -29.25 13.02
CA LEU A 5 -1.45 -29.26 11.77
C LEU A 5 -0.62 -28.49 10.74
N ALA A 6 -0.04 -29.21 9.79
CA ALA A 6 0.58 -28.62 8.63
C ALA A 6 -0.52 -27.90 7.84
N SER A 7 -0.78 -26.63 8.13
CA SER A 7 -1.70 -25.82 7.34
C SER A 7 -1.07 -25.63 5.96
N SER A 8 -1.75 -26.03 4.90
CA SER A 8 -1.38 -25.58 3.57
C SER A 8 -1.40 -24.05 3.51
N PRO A 9 -0.51 -23.43 2.70
CA PRO A 9 -0.51 -21.99 2.54
C PRO A 9 -1.81 -21.52 1.90
N LEU A 10 -2.40 -20.44 2.41
CA LEU A 10 -3.56 -19.80 1.80
C LEU A 10 -3.17 -19.26 0.40
N THR A 11 -3.76 -19.82 -0.65
CA THR A 11 -3.53 -19.40 -2.05
C THR A 11 -4.68 -18.54 -2.57
N VAL A 12 -4.42 -17.80 -3.66
CA VAL A 12 -5.45 -16.99 -4.34
C VAL A 12 -6.59 -17.88 -4.83
N ASP A 13 -6.29 -19.06 -5.37
CA ASP A 13 -7.30 -20.01 -5.86
C ASP A 13 -8.25 -20.46 -4.75
N ILE A 14 -7.72 -20.75 -3.55
CA ILE A 14 -8.54 -21.12 -2.38
C ILE A 14 -9.48 -19.96 -2.00
N ILE A 15 -8.99 -18.72 -2.05
CA ILE A 15 -9.78 -17.52 -1.76
C ILE A 15 -10.91 -17.36 -2.78
N GLU A 16 -10.59 -17.41 -4.07
CA GLU A 16 -11.57 -17.23 -5.15
C GLU A 16 -12.60 -18.35 -5.16
N GLU A 17 -12.19 -19.59 -4.93
CA GLU A 17 -13.09 -20.74 -4.85
C GLU A 17 -13.99 -20.67 -3.61
N ALA A 18 -13.45 -20.29 -2.45
CA ALA A 18 -14.26 -20.07 -1.24
C ALA A 18 -15.31 -18.98 -1.46
N ILE A 19 -14.97 -17.90 -2.16
CA ILE A 19 -15.93 -16.86 -2.54
C ILE A 19 -16.96 -17.41 -3.53
N ALA A 20 -16.55 -18.15 -4.55
CA ALA A 20 -17.45 -18.68 -5.58
C ALA A 20 -18.56 -19.58 -4.99
N ASN A 21 -18.25 -20.32 -3.92
CA ASN A 21 -19.17 -21.23 -3.23
C ASN A 21 -20.16 -20.54 -2.28
N LEU A 22 -20.02 -19.22 -2.04
CA LEU A 22 -20.99 -18.48 -1.23
C LEU A 22 -22.28 -18.21 -2.04
N PRO A 23 -23.43 -18.05 -1.36
CA PRO A 23 -24.62 -17.49 -1.99
C PRO A 23 -24.31 -16.11 -2.61
N ILE A 24 -25.05 -15.72 -3.66
CA ILE A 24 -24.75 -14.51 -4.45
C ILE A 24 -24.55 -13.25 -3.60
N GLN A 25 -25.35 -13.05 -2.55
CA GLN A 25 -25.19 -11.96 -1.58
C GLN A 25 -23.85 -12.01 -0.83
N GLY A 26 -23.39 -13.20 -0.44
CA GLY A 26 -22.09 -13.40 0.18
C GLY A 26 -20.95 -13.09 -0.80
N ARG A 27 -21.05 -13.53 -2.05
CA ARG A 27 -20.06 -13.20 -3.09
C ARG A 27 -19.92 -11.70 -3.30
N ILE A 28 -21.04 -11.00 -3.42
CA ILE A 28 -21.09 -9.53 -3.53
C ILE A 28 -20.40 -8.88 -2.34
N ILE A 29 -20.74 -9.27 -1.11
CA ILE A 29 -20.16 -8.66 0.09
C ILE A 29 -18.65 -8.87 0.14
N LEU A 30 -18.17 -10.09 -0.10
CA LEU A 30 -16.74 -10.39 -0.06
C LEU A 30 -15.98 -9.64 -1.17
N ARG A 31 -16.50 -9.60 -2.41
CA ARG A 31 -15.87 -8.84 -3.50
C ARG A 31 -15.90 -7.33 -3.28
N LEU A 32 -16.94 -6.78 -2.63
CA LEU A 32 -16.98 -5.35 -2.28
C LEU A 32 -16.02 -5.03 -1.12
N LEU A 33 -15.90 -5.90 -0.12
CA LEU A 33 -14.90 -5.73 0.95
C LEU A 33 -13.47 -5.78 0.38
N LEU A 34 -13.25 -6.63 -0.62
CA LEU A 34 -11.98 -6.85 -1.29
C LEU A 34 -11.89 -6.12 -2.64
N LEU A 35 -12.63 -5.02 -2.85
CA LEU A 35 -12.74 -4.34 -4.16
C LEU A 35 -11.39 -3.85 -4.72
N GLN A 36 -10.40 -3.69 -3.85
CA GLN A 36 -9.03 -3.35 -4.24
C GLN A 36 -8.27 -4.51 -4.90
N TYR A 37 -8.73 -5.75 -4.73
CA TYR A 37 -8.14 -6.98 -5.25
C TYR A 37 -9.05 -7.68 -6.25
N LEU A 38 -10.36 -7.72 -5.98
CA LEU A 38 -11.34 -8.48 -6.72
C LEU A 38 -12.38 -7.58 -7.39
N ASP A 39 -12.91 -8.07 -8.49
CA ASP A 39 -13.88 -7.37 -9.31
C ASP A 39 -15.26 -7.96 -9.09
N VAL A 40 -16.28 -7.14 -8.86
CA VAL A 40 -17.69 -7.59 -8.90
C VAL A 40 -18.06 -7.99 -10.33
N THR A 41 -18.63 -9.17 -10.51
CA THR A 41 -19.07 -9.74 -11.79
C THR A 41 -20.38 -9.13 -12.29
N GLN A 42 -20.72 -9.35 -13.56
CA GLN A 42 -21.95 -8.82 -14.14
C GLN A 42 -23.21 -9.40 -13.46
N ASP A 43 -23.23 -10.70 -13.18
CA ASP A 43 -24.37 -11.36 -12.51
C ASP A 43 -24.61 -10.81 -11.11
N GLU A 44 -23.53 -10.50 -10.40
CA GLU A 44 -23.57 -9.87 -9.09
C GLU A 44 -24.12 -8.43 -9.17
N ILE A 45 -23.73 -7.67 -10.19
CA ILE A 45 -24.29 -6.32 -10.45
C ILE A 45 -25.78 -6.41 -10.75
N LEU A 46 -26.20 -7.35 -11.59
CA LEU A 46 -27.62 -7.58 -11.89
C LEU A 46 -28.38 -7.92 -10.59
N PHE A 47 -27.87 -8.85 -9.78
CA PHE A 47 -28.50 -9.15 -8.51
C PHE A 47 -28.61 -7.93 -7.60
N MET A 48 -27.54 -7.16 -7.47
CA MET A 48 -27.53 -5.96 -6.64
C MET A 48 -28.58 -4.95 -7.10
N VAL A 49 -28.80 -4.78 -8.41
CA VAL A 49 -29.84 -3.88 -8.96
C VAL A 49 -31.23 -4.37 -8.58
N ALA A 50 -31.47 -5.67 -8.68
CA ALA A 50 -32.75 -6.29 -8.34
C ALA A 50 -33.07 -6.26 -6.83
N ASP A 51 -32.06 -6.37 -5.97
CA ASP A 51 -32.19 -6.40 -4.50
C ASP A 51 -32.42 -5.01 -3.88
N ARG A 52 -32.42 -3.93 -4.68
CA ARG A 52 -32.63 -2.57 -4.17
C ARG A 52 -34.06 -2.39 -3.63
N PRO A 53 -34.24 -1.77 -2.45
CA PRO A 53 -35.55 -1.34 -2.02
C PRO A 53 -36.09 -0.28 -2.98
N ASP A 54 -37.29 -0.50 -3.52
CA ASP A 54 -37.96 0.48 -4.38
C ASP A 54 -38.35 1.70 -3.52
N PRO A 55 -37.90 2.94 -3.86
CA PRO A 55 -38.30 4.14 -3.14
C PRO A 55 -39.81 4.41 -3.18
N ARG A 56 -40.55 3.77 -4.10
CA ARG A 56 -42.02 3.83 -4.20
C ARG A 56 -42.73 2.81 -3.30
N CYS A 57 -42.01 1.84 -2.72
CA CYS A 57 -42.55 0.88 -1.75
C CYS A 57 -42.76 1.51 -0.37
N VAL A 58 -43.69 2.46 -0.27
CA VAL A 58 -44.22 2.93 1.03
C VAL A 58 -45.52 2.19 1.40
N SER A 59 -46.07 1.38 0.48
CA SER A 59 -47.39 0.73 0.64
C SER A 59 -47.40 -0.70 0.12
N GLY A 60 -47.00 -1.65 0.98
CA GLY A 60 -47.49 -3.05 1.05
C GLY A 60 -47.45 -4.01 -0.15
N LYS A 61 -47.23 -3.55 -1.39
CA LYS A 61 -47.10 -4.36 -2.59
C LYS A 61 -45.79 -3.98 -3.26
N LYS A 62 -44.89 -4.95 -3.43
CA LYS A 62 -43.65 -4.75 -4.21
C LYS A 62 -44.03 -4.51 -5.67
N PRO A 63 -43.82 -3.32 -6.25
CA PRO A 63 -43.70 -3.20 -7.69
C PRO A 63 -42.48 -4.03 -8.11
N VAL A 64 -42.57 -4.66 -9.27
CA VAL A 64 -41.41 -5.33 -9.87
C VAL A 64 -40.38 -4.24 -10.15
N THR A 65 -39.24 -4.27 -9.48
CA THR A 65 -38.10 -3.39 -9.81
C THR A 65 -37.69 -3.71 -11.24
N THR A 66 -38.16 -2.93 -12.20
CA THR A 66 -37.76 -3.07 -13.61
C THR A 66 -36.29 -2.74 -13.69
N MET A 67 -35.47 -3.74 -14.00
CA MET A 67 -34.03 -3.60 -14.19
C MET A 67 -33.76 -2.74 -15.43
N THR A 68 -33.74 -1.42 -15.28
CA THR A 68 -33.45 -0.51 -16.38
C THR A 68 -31.96 -0.49 -16.66
N GLN A 69 -31.59 -0.27 -17.92
CA GLN A 69 -30.18 -0.11 -18.31
C GLN A 69 -29.50 1.02 -17.54
N GLU A 70 -30.22 2.11 -17.26
CA GLU A 70 -29.74 3.22 -16.42
C GLU A 70 -29.40 2.78 -14.99
N SER A 71 -30.23 1.94 -14.38
CA SER A 71 -30.00 1.47 -13.00
C SER A 71 -28.77 0.57 -12.89
N ILE A 72 -28.47 -0.19 -13.96
CA ILE A 72 -27.28 -1.02 -14.12
C ILE A 72 -26.05 -0.13 -14.33
N MET A 73 -26.11 0.83 -15.25
CA MET A 73 -25.01 1.77 -15.50
C MET A 73 -24.66 2.57 -14.23
N ALA A 74 -25.65 3.12 -13.54
CA ALA A 74 -25.43 3.87 -12.30
C ALA A 74 -24.82 3.01 -11.17
N MET A 75 -25.00 1.69 -11.20
CA MET A 75 -24.30 0.79 -10.26
C MET A 75 -22.85 0.55 -10.68
N ILE A 76 -22.63 0.29 -11.96
CA ILE A 76 -21.29 0.11 -12.54
C ILE A 76 -20.43 1.33 -12.25
N ASP A 77 -20.97 2.53 -12.46
CA ASP A 77 -20.25 3.79 -12.26
C ASP A 77 -19.84 3.98 -10.79
N ARG A 78 -20.77 3.80 -9.84
CA ARG A 78 -20.45 3.86 -8.41
C ARG A 78 -19.38 2.84 -8.04
N ARG A 79 -19.54 1.58 -8.44
CA ARG A 79 -18.56 0.52 -8.18
C ARG A 79 -17.18 0.86 -8.76
N ASN A 80 -17.14 1.40 -9.98
CA ASN A 80 -15.90 1.79 -10.65
C ASN A 80 -15.23 2.98 -9.98
N GLU A 81 -16.01 3.92 -9.46
CA GLU A 81 -15.50 5.05 -8.71
C GLU A 81 -14.78 4.60 -7.42
N TYR A 82 -15.43 3.80 -6.57
CA TYR A 82 -14.81 3.27 -5.35
C TYR A 82 -13.60 2.39 -5.65
N ARG A 83 -13.70 1.53 -6.67
CA ARG A 83 -12.58 0.70 -7.14
C ARG A 83 -11.39 1.56 -7.54
N ARG A 84 -11.61 2.62 -8.33
CA ARG A 84 -10.56 3.53 -8.77
C ARG A 84 -9.91 4.22 -7.56
N ARG A 85 -10.71 4.75 -6.63
CA ARG A 85 -10.20 5.40 -5.42
C ARG A 85 -9.34 4.44 -4.57
N ALA A 86 -9.81 3.21 -4.36
CA ALA A 86 -9.08 2.20 -3.57
C ALA A 86 -7.76 1.80 -4.24
N ARG A 87 -7.77 1.52 -5.55
CA ARG A 87 -6.57 1.14 -6.31
C ARG A 87 -5.56 2.28 -6.40
N LEU A 88 -6.01 3.51 -6.70
CA LEU A 88 -5.14 4.68 -6.74
C LEU A 88 -4.46 4.96 -5.40
N ARG A 89 -5.18 4.78 -4.28
CA ARG A 89 -4.59 4.95 -2.94
C ARG A 89 -3.46 3.95 -2.69
N ARG A 90 -3.68 2.69 -3.05
CA ARG A 90 -2.68 1.62 -2.93
C ARG A 90 -1.48 1.83 -3.86
N GLU A 91 -1.74 2.13 -5.13
CA GLU A 91 -0.70 2.37 -6.12
C GLU A 91 0.15 3.59 -5.77
N ARG A 92 -0.47 4.69 -5.34
CA ARG A 92 0.25 5.90 -4.92
C ARG A 92 1.20 5.62 -3.75
N THR A 93 0.73 4.94 -2.71
CA THR A 93 1.56 4.64 -1.53
C THR A 93 2.68 3.66 -1.86
N TRP A 94 2.42 2.68 -2.75
CA TRP A 94 3.44 1.80 -3.28
C TRP A 94 4.51 2.54 -4.09
N LEU A 95 4.11 3.36 -5.07
CA LEU A 95 5.02 4.18 -5.88
C LEU A 95 5.88 5.12 -5.02
N GLN A 96 5.27 5.69 -3.97
CA GLN A 96 6.00 6.51 -3.01
C GLN A 96 7.10 5.73 -2.28
N CYS A 97 6.84 4.48 -1.89
CA CYS A 97 7.87 3.62 -1.28
C CYS A 97 9.01 3.35 -2.28
N VAL A 98 8.68 2.91 -3.51
CA VAL A 98 9.66 2.60 -4.56
C VAL A 98 10.54 3.82 -4.88
N ALA A 99 9.93 4.99 -5.02
CA ALA A 99 10.67 6.23 -5.28
C ALA A 99 11.60 6.60 -4.13
N LEU A 100 11.15 6.46 -2.87
CA LEU A 100 11.97 6.76 -1.69
C LEU A 100 13.13 5.77 -1.54
N GLU A 101 12.92 4.48 -1.79
CA GLU A 101 13.98 3.47 -1.81
C GLU A 101 15.04 3.81 -2.86
N HIS A 102 14.62 4.19 -4.06
CA HIS A 102 15.53 4.61 -5.12
C HIS A 102 16.33 5.86 -4.73
N LEU A 103 15.67 6.87 -4.16
CA LEU A 103 16.33 8.09 -3.68
C LEU A 103 17.33 7.80 -2.56
N ILE A 104 17.02 6.90 -1.62
CA ILE A 104 17.95 6.46 -0.57
C ILE A 104 19.18 5.80 -1.20
N LYS A 105 18.99 4.89 -2.15
CA LYS A 105 20.08 4.17 -2.82
C LYS A 105 21.00 5.16 -3.54
N THR A 106 20.43 6.08 -4.32
CA THR A 106 21.19 7.08 -5.09
C THR A 106 21.94 8.05 -4.18
N ALA A 107 21.29 8.61 -3.15
CA ALA A 107 21.95 9.51 -2.21
C ALA A 107 23.06 8.80 -1.42
N SER A 108 22.84 7.53 -1.03
CA SER A 108 23.86 6.71 -0.36
C SER A 108 25.05 6.47 -1.28
N ALA A 109 24.83 6.14 -2.56
CA ALA A 109 25.88 5.96 -3.55
C ALA A 109 26.71 7.24 -3.75
N PHE A 110 26.06 8.40 -3.81
CA PHE A 110 26.77 9.68 -3.89
C PHE A 110 27.60 9.96 -2.64
N ALA A 111 27.07 9.72 -1.44
CA ALA A 111 27.83 9.88 -0.20
C ALA A 111 29.06 8.96 -0.16
N THR A 112 28.89 7.69 -0.53
CA THR A 112 30.01 6.74 -0.64
C THR A 112 31.04 7.18 -1.67
N ARG A 113 30.62 7.67 -2.84
CA ARG A 113 31.55 8.14 -3.86
C ARG A 113 32.30 9.39 -3.41
N ALA A 114 31.63 10.31 -2.72
CA ALA A 114 32.27 11.48 -2.14
C ALA A 114 33.31 11.10 -1.08
N ALA A 115 33.02 10.12 -0.22
CA ALA A 115 33.97 9.58 0.74
C ALA A 115 35.23 9.00 0.07
N VAL A 116 35.06 8.19 -1.01
CA VAL A 116 36.18 7.67 -1.80
C VAL A 116 37.04 8.81 -2.37
N LEU A 117 36.40 9.81 -2.96
CA LEU A 117 37.09 10.98 -3.54
C LEU A 117 37.80 11.85 -2.48
N LEU A 118 37.35 11.84 -1.22
CA LEU A 118 38.03 12.48 -0.09
C LEU A 118 39.26 11.68 0.35
N THR A 119 39.15 10.34 0.40
CA THR A 119 40.28 9.46 0.68
C THR A 119 41.37 9.59 -0.38
N ASP A 120 41.00 9.62 -1.67
CA ASP A 120 41.94 9.84 -2.78
C ASP A 120 42.67 11.20 -2.68
N ARG A 121 42.07 12.17 -1.96
CA ARG A 121 42.64 13.49 -1.68
C ARG A 121 43.36 13.57 -0.33
N GLY A 122 43.64 12.43 0.31
CA GLY A 122 44.42 12.34 1.53
C GLY A 122 43.66 12.67 2.83
N VAL A 123 42.32 12.70 2.80
CA VAL A 123 41.52 12.80 4.04
C VAL A 123 41.47 11.43 4.71
N SER A 124 41.84 11.36 5.99
CA SER A 124 41.86 10.10 6.73
C SER A 124 40.45 9.52 6.90
N SER A 125 40.37 8.19 7.01
CA SER A 125 39.11 7.48 7.24
C SER A 125 38.46 7.88 8.57
N GLU A 126 39.25 8.21 9.59
CA GLU A 126 38.77 8.69 10.89
C GLU A 126 38.08 10.05 10.76
N THR A 127 38.69 10.98 10.02
CA THR A 127 38.09 12.29 9.75
C THR A 127 36.80 12.14 8.95
N ILE A 128 36.76 11.26 7.94
CA ILE A 128 35.54 10.99 7.17
C ILE A 128 34.42 10.41 8.06
N ALA A 129 34.76 9.51 8.98
CA ALA A 129 33.81 8.95 9.93
C ALA A 129 33.25 10.03 10.88
N ALA A 130 34.11 10.91 11.41
CA ALA A 130 33.70 12.03 12.25
C ALA A 130 32.78 13.01 11.50
N LEU A 131 33.14 13.37 10.26
CA LEU A 131 32.34 14.24 9.39
C LEU A 131 30.98 13.61 9.05
N SER A 132 30.94 12.29 8.85
CA SER A 132 29.72 11.55 8.60
C SER A 132 28.79 11.56 9.82
N ALA A 133 29.34 11.41 11.03
CA ALA A 133 28.57 11.51 12.27
C ALA A 133 28.00 12.93 12.50
N GLN A 134 28.74 13.96 12.09
CA GLN A 134 28.32 15.37 12.17
C GLN A 134 27.36 15.81 11.06
N ALA A 135 27.11 14.96 10.05
CA ALA A 135 26.27 15.32 8.91
C ALA A 135 24.87 15.81 9.31
N ARG A 136 24.31 15.30 10.43
CA ARG A 136 22.99 15.71 10.94
C ARG A 136 22.89 17.18 11.32
N SER A 137 23.95 17.74 11.90
CA SER A 137 24.01 19.12 12.41
C SER A 137 24.59 20.12 11.41
N ALA A 138 25.18 19.65 10.32
CA ALA A 138 25.75 20.51 9.29
C ALA A 138 24.67 21.38 8.62
N VAL A 139 24.99 22.67 8.41
CA VAL A 139 24.14 23.64 7.68
C VAL A 139 24.83 24.00 6.36
N PRO A 140 24.55 23.25 5.27
CA PRO A 140 25.30 23.36 4.02
C PRO A 140 25.32 24.77 3.44
N SER A 141 24.20 25.49 3.47
CA SER A 141 24.11 26.84 2.89
C SER A 141 25.08 27.83 3.52
N THR A 142 25.19 27.83 4.84
CA THR A 142 26.08 28.73 5.57
C THR A 142 27.54 28.33 5.37
N THR A 143 27.83 27.03 5.43
CA THR A 143 29.18 26.51 5.21
C THR A 143 29.68 26.79 3.79
N LEU A 144 28.84 26.61 2.77
CA LEU A 144 29.19 26.93 1.39
C LEU A 144 29.45 28.42 1.19
N ARG A 145 28.60 29.28 1.77
CA ARG A 145 28.79 30.73 1.67
C ARG A 145 30.10 31.18 2.32
N ILE A 146 30.44 30.66 3.49
CA ILE A 146 31.72 30.96 4.15
C ILE A 146 32.89 30.47 3.29
N LEU A 147 32.79 29.26 2.74
CA LEU A 147 33.80 28.68 1.86
C LEU A 147 34.02 29.52 0.59
N GLU A 148 32.94 29.99 -0.02
CA GLU A 148 32.99 30.90 -1.18
C GLU A 148 33.66 32.23 -0.83
N GLN A 149 33.35 32.81 0.33
CA GLN A 149 34.00 34.04 0.80
C GLN A 149 35.51 33.87 1.06
N GLN A 150 35.91 32.73 1.63
CA GLN A 150 37.33 32.42 1.87
C GLN A 150 38.08 32.22 0.55
N TRP A 151 37.42 31.58 -0.42
CA TRP A 151 37.94 31.43 -1.77
C TRP A 151 38.11 32.78 -2.49
N GLU A 152 37.10 33.66 -2.44
CA GLU A 152 37.14 34.99 -3.05
C GLU A 152 38.23 35.90 -2.46
N LYS A 153 38.64 35.65 -1.22
CA LYS A 153 39.70 36.39 -0.53
C LYS A 153 41.09 35.75 -0.66
N ASP A 154 41.23 34.69 -1.46
CA ASP A 154 42.44 33.89 -1.60
C ASP A 154 42.99 33.37 -0.25
N GLU A 155 42.11 33.15 0.75
CA GLU A 155 42.50 32.67 2.09
C GLU A 155 42.78 31.15 2.12
N ILE A 156 42.33 30.42 1.10
CA ILE A 156 42.44 28.97 0.99
C ILE A 156 42.95 28.55 -0.38
N SER A 157 43.66 27.42 -0.43
CA SER A 157 44.13 26.85 -1.69
C SER A 157 42.99 26.19 -2.49
N ALA A 158 43.20 26.00 -3.80
CA ALA A 158 42.23 25.32 -4.68
C ALA A 158 41.92 23.89 -4.20
N GLU A 159 42.93 23.20 -3.67
CA GLU A 159 42.77 21.84 -3.17
C GLU A 159 41.94 21.80 -1.89
N GLU A 160 42.18 22.74 -0.97
CA GLU A 160 41.39 22.88 0.26
C GLU A 160 39.94 23.24 -0.05
N TYR A 161 39.70 24.13 -1.01
CA TYR A 161 38.36 24.47 -1.47
C TYR A 161 37.60 23.22 -1.96
N LEU A 162 38.22 22.42 -2.83
CA LEU A 162 37.62 21.19 -3.35
C LEU A 162 37.35 20.16 -2.24
N LYS A 163 38.27 20.00 -1.28
CA LYS A 163 38.09 19.11 -0.12
C LYS A 163 36.87 19.54 0.70
N HIS A 164 36.81 20.82 1.09
CA HIS A 164 35.71 21.33 1.91
C HIS A 164 34.37 21.26 1.17
N ARG A 165 34.34 21.61 -0.12
CA ARG A 165 33.13 21.48 -0.94
C ARG A 165 32.63 20.03 -0.97
N LEU A 166 33.54 19.08 -1.20
CA LEU A 166 33.21 17.66 -1.26
C LEU A 166 32.73 17.10 0.08
N VAL A 167 33.29 17.58 1.20
CA VAL A 167 32.79 17.27 2.56
C VAL A 167 31.35 17.74 2.73
N VAL A 168 31.04 18.98 2.32
CA VAL A 168 29.67 19.52 2.42
C VAL A 168 28.70 18.72 1.56
N GLU A 169 29.07 18.37 0.33
CA GLU A 169 28.25 17.53 -0.55
C GLU A 169 28.01 16.14 0.08
N MET A 170 29.04 15.49 0.61
CA MET A 170 28.92 14.19 1.32
C MET A 170 27.92 14.29 2.48
N GLN A 171 28.08 15.28 3.35
CA GLN A 171 27.21 15.49 4.50
C GLN A 171 25.77 15.80 4.08
N MET A 172 25.57 16.58 3.02
CA MET A 172 24.25 16.85 2.46
C MET A 172 23.56 15.57 1.97
N GLN A 173 24.28 14.70 1.25
CA GLN A 173 23.73 13.43 0.79
C GLN A 173 23.36 12.51 1.97
N LEU A 174 24.17 12.45 3.02
CA LEU A 174 23.84 11.69 4.23
C LEU A 174 22.56 12.21 4.92
N ARG A 175 22.35 13.54 4.96
CA ARG A 175 21.09 14.12 5.47
C ARG A 175 19.90 13.73 4.60
N PHE A 176 20.06 13.71 3.28
CA PHE A 176 19.00 13.25 2.38
C PHE A 176 18.65 11.78 2.62
N VAL A 177 19.64 10.91 2.77
CA VAL A 177 19.43 9.49 3.12
C VAL A 177 18.57 9.36 4.37
N GLU A 178 18.90 10.06 5.46
CA GLU A 178 18.13 9.99 6.69
C GLU A 178 16.71 10.54 6.54
N ARG A 179 16.56 11.68 5.84
CA ARG A 179 15.25 12.27 5.56
C ARG A 179 14.38 11.31 4.76
N PHE A 180 14.93 10.69 3.72
CA PHE A 180 14.20 9.74 2.88
C PHE A 180 13.88 8.46 3.64
N ARG A 181 14.78 7.95 4.49
CA ARG A 181 14.49 6.79 5.38
C ARG A 181 13.31 7.07 6.31
N LYS A 182 13.28 8.23 6.97
CA LYS A 182 12.16 8.62 7.84
C LYS A 182 10.84 8.71 7.06
N ARG A 183 10.89 9.26 5.84
CA ARG A 183 9.72 9.33 4.95
C ARG A 183 9.30 7.95 4.45
N LEU A 184 10.24 7.04 4.21
CA LEU A 184 9.97 5.67 3.77
C LEU A 184 9.22 4.91 4.86
N VAL A 185 9.66 4.98 6.12
CA VAL A 185 8.96 4.35 7.25
C VAL A 185 7.51 4.82 7.35
N LEU A 186 7.26 6.12 7.17
CA LEU A 186 5.90 6.66 7.15
C LEU A 186 5.11 6.13 5.95
N ALA A 187 5.69 6.16 4.75
CA ALA A 187 5.05 5.67 3.53
C ALA A 187 4.73 4.16 3.61
N GLU A 188 5.60 3.35 4.21
CA GLU A 188 5.37 1.93 4.44
C GLU A 188 4.21 1.71 5.41
N ARG A 189 4.12 2.52 6.47
CA ARG A 189 2.98 2.47 7.41
C ARG A 189 1.68 2.85 6.71
N GLU A 190 1.68 3.91 5.91
CA GLU A 190 0.54 4.33 5.11
C GLU A 190 0.14 3.27 4.08
N ARG A 191 1.11 2.63 3.43
CA ARG A 191 0.90 1.52 2.49
C ARG A 191 0.24 0.34 3.18
N ARG A 192 0.79 -0.13 4.32
CA ARG A 192 0.18 -1.22 5.12
C ARG A 192 -1.24 -0.89 5.53
N THR A 193 -1.47 0.35 5.94
CA THR A 193 -2.82 0.83 6.29
C THR A 193 -3.73 0.76 5.07
N SER A 194 -3.30 1.29 3.92
CA SER A 194 -4.06 1.27 2.66
C SER A 194 -4.33 -0.16 2.16
N ASP A 195 -3.38 -1.08 2.32
CA ASP A 195 -3.54 -2.49 2.00
C ASP A 195 -4.55 -3.18 2.94
N SER A 196 -4.67 -2.73 4.20
CA SER A 196 -5.60 -3.31 5.17
C SER A 196 -6.99 -2.66 5.22
N THR A 197 -7.15 -1.44 4.67
CA THR A 197 -8.43 -0.73 4.71
C THR A 197 -9.41 -1.32 3.71
N THR A 198 -10.47 -1.93 4.21
CA THR A 198 -11.62 -2.39 3.40
C THR A 198 -12.69 -1.30 3.29
N LEU A 199 -13.60 -1.42 2.33
CA LEU A 199 -14.79 -0.56 2.29
C LEU A 199 -15.61 -0.66 3.58
N GLN A 200 -16.10 0.49 4.06
CA GLN A 200 -17.00 0.58 5.19
C GLN A 200 -18.43 0.23 4.79
N ASP A 201 -19.27 -0.11 5.77
CA ASP A 201 -20.65 -0.55 5.53
C ASP A 201 -21.49 0.52 4.82
N HIS A 202 -21.25 1.80 5.09
CA HIS A 202 -21.93 2.89 4.40
C HIS A 202 -21.49 3.04 2.93
N GLU A 203 -20.22 2.74 2.62
CA GLU A 203 -19.69 2.74 1.25
C GLU A 203 -20.25 1.56 0.46
N ILE A 204 -20.28 0.37 1.06
CA ILE A 204 -20.89 -0.83 0.47
C ILE A 204 -22.39 -0.60 0.26
N GLY A 205 -23.08 -0.04 1.25
CA GLY A 205 -24.49 0.34 1.15
C GLY A 205 -24.74 1.36 0.04
N HIS A 206 -23.84 2.33 -0.14
CA HIS A 206 -23.93 3.32 -1.22
C HIS A 206 -23.73 2.70 -2.61
N ILE A 207 -22.76 1.79 -2.79
CA ILE A 207 -22.55 1.09 -4.07
C ILE A 207 -23.76 0.21 -4.41
N TRP A 208 -24.20 -0.61 -3.45
CA TRP A 208 -25.31 -1.55 -3.63
C TRP A 208 -26.65 -0.82 -3.76
N GLY A 209 -26.83 0.28 -3.03
CA GLY A 209 -28.11 0.99 -2.93
C GLY A 209 -29.04 0.37 -1.88
N ILE A 210 -28.48 -0.16 -0.79
CA ILE A 210 -29.25 -0.72 0.34
C ILE A 210 -28.89 0.01 1.64
N PRO A 211 -29.80 0.05 2.65
CA PRO A 211 -29.52 0.67 3.93
C PRO A 211 -28.40 -0.06 4.70
N ALA A 212 -27.47 0.68 5.30
CA ALA A 212 -26.32 0.11 6.02
C ALA A 212 -26.73 -0.87 7.15
N GLY A 213 -27.84 -0.61 7.84
CA GLY A 213 -28.35 -1.51 8.89
C GLY A 213 -28.69 -2.92 8.39
N THR A 214 -29.13 -3.06 7.14
CA THR A 214 -29.40 -4.39 6.53
C THR A 214 -28.13 -5.12 6.11
N LEU A 215 -27.01 -4.39 5.95
CA LEU A 215 -25.73 -4.94 5.52
C LEU A 215 -25.00 -5.64 6.67
N ALA A 216 -24.96 -5.04 7.86
CA ALA A 216 -24.13 -5.50 8.98
C ALA A 216 -24.42 -6.97 9.36
N ALA A 217 -25.70 -7.34 9.52
CA ALA A 217 -26.09 -8.71 9.85
C ALA A 217 -25.75 -9.72 8.73
N ARG A 218 -25.97 -9.34 7.46
CA ARG A 218 -25.61 -10.17 6.30
C ARG A 218 -24.09 -10.37 6.24
N LYS A 219 -23.33 -9.30 6.44
CA LYS A 219 -21.86 -9.30 6.40
C LYS A 219 -21.25 -10.26 7.41
N VAL A 220 -21.71 -10.24 8.67
CA VAL A 220 -21.21 -11.16 9.71
C VAL A 220 -21.46 -12.62 9.32
N LYS A 221 -22.67 -12.94 8.85
CA LYS A 221 -23.03 -14.30 8.40
C LYS A 221 -22.09 -14.79 7.29
N PHE A 222 -21.91 -14.00 6.23
CA PHE A 222 -21.13 -14.43 5.07
C PHE A 222 -19.62 -14.40 5.32
N LEU A 223 -19.12 -13.50 6.19
CA LEU A 223 -17.73 -13.56 6.64
C LEU A 223 -17.45 -14.82 7.45
N SER A 224 -18.35 -15.21 8.36
CA SER A 224 -18.21 -16.47 9.10
C SER A 224 -18.20 -17.68 8.16
N GLN A 225 -19.11 -17.73 7.19
CA GLN A 225 -19.15 -18.81 6.19
C GLN A 225 -17.87 -18.86 5.35
N TYR A 226 -17.38 -17.70 4.89
CA TYR A 226 -16.14 -17.59 4.14
C TYR A 226 -14.94 -18.10 4.97
N LEU A 227 -14.79 -17.65 6.20
CA LEU A 227 -13.68 -18.05 7.07
C LEU A 227 -13.69 -19.56 7.34
N LEU A 228 -14.85 -20.14 7.67
CA LEU A 228 -14.98 -21.59 7.87
C LEU A 228 -14.64 -22.37 6.60
N ALA A 229 -15.12 -21.91 5.44
CA ALA A 229 -14.83 -22.56 4.16
C ALA A 229 -13.34 -22.49 3.79
N THR A 230 -12.70 -21.33 3.99
CA THR A 230 -11.26 -21.19 3.76
C THR A 230 -10.44 -22.05 4.73
N GLN A 231 -10.81 -22.10 6.01
CA GLN A 231 -10.13 -22.90 7.02
C GLN A 231 -10.21 -24.40 6.71
N ALA A 232 -11.40 -24.91 6.33
CA ALA A 232 -11.59 -26.29 5.93
C ALA A 232 -10.66 -26.66 4.76
N ARG A 233 -10.62 -25.82 3.72
CA ARG A 233 -9.80 -26.04 2.52
C ARG A 233 -8.29 -25.99 2.78
N CYS A 234 -7.85 -25.09 3.65
CA CYS A 234 -6.44 -25.05 4.09
C CYS A 234 -6.04 -26.27 4.94
N SER A 235 -7.02 -26.92 5.59
CA SER A 235 -6.81 -28.13 6.39
C SER A 235 -6.86 -29.41 5.54
N ASP A 236 -7.74 -29.48 4.54
CA ASP A 236 -7.92 -30.66 3.67
C ASP A 236 -6.74 -30.88 2.70
N THR A 237 -6.15 -29.80 2.20
CA THR A 237 -4.98 -29.86 1.28
C THR A 237 -3.71 -30.38 1.95
N ALA A 238 -3.67 -30.44 3.29
CA ALA A 238 -2.57 -31.03 4.05
C ALA A 238 -2.61 -32.57 4.07
N GLY A 239 -3.76 -33.16 3.74
CA GLY A 239 -4.00 -34.61 3.79
C GLY A 239 -3.76 -35.35 2.48
N SER A 240 -3.48 -34.66 1.37
CA SER A 240 -3.31 -35.29 0.04
C SER A 240 -1.85 -35.60 -0.35
N GLY A 241 -0.90 -35.42 0.57
CA GLY A 241 0.47 -35.92 0.41
C GLY A 241 0.50 -37.45 0.59
N SER A 242 0.42 -38.18 -0.53
CA SER A 242 0.55 -39.65 -0.57
C SER A 242 1.79 -40.16 0.19
N PRO A 243 1.70 -41.31 0.89
CA PRO A 243 2.87 -42.04 1.33
C PRO A 243 3.51 -42.69 0.10
N ILE A 244 4.73 -42.30 -0.22
CA ILE A 244 5.54 -42.97 -1.25
C ILE A 244 5.96 -44.34 -0.68
N PRO A 245 5.69 -45.47 -1.38
CA PRO A 245 6.27 -46.77 -1.04
C PRO A 245 7.77 -46.84 -1.35
#